data_AF-A0A965BEH9-F1
#
_entry.id   AF-A0A965BEH9-F1
#
_cell.length_a   1.000
_cell.length_b   1.000
_cell.length_c   1.000
_cell.angle_alpha   90.00
_cell.angle_beta   90.00
_cell.angle_gamma   90.00
#
_symmetry.space_group_name_H-M   'P 1'
#
loop_
_entity.id
_entity.type
_entity.pdbx_description
1 polymer ?
#
loop_
_entity_poly.entity_id
_entity_poly.type
_entity_poly.pdbx_seq_one_letter_code
_entity_poly.pdbx_strand_id
1 'polypeptide(L)'
;AAKSNVWGAIQTILIADAVMSLDNVVAIAAAANGSVLLITLGLVISIPLIVFGSQLVLRVLNRFPILVILGGGLLGWIAGEIIVSDPAVLTRLPYDEHLVTQVARAALAVVVIAVGMFMSGRTGAPGRDVVDLTPEDQK
;
A
#
# COMPACT_ATOMS: atom_id res chain seq x y z
N ALA A 1 -17.65 -19.90 8.81
CA ALA A 1 -16.26 -19.45 8.59
C ALA A 1 -16.29 -17.92 8.58
N ALA A 2 -15.58 -17.14 9.39
CA ALA A 2 -14.45 -17.38 10.28
C ALA A 2 -14.69 -16.65 11.63
N LYS A 3 -14.29 -17.25 12.76
CA LYS A 3 -14.07 -16.49 14.00
C LYS A 3 -12.80 -15.65 13.75
N SER A 4 -12.95 -14.40 13.33
CA SER A 4 -11.83 -13.46 13.29
C SER A 4 -11.44 -13.14 14.73
N ASN A 5 -10.58 -13.99 15.29
CA ASN A 5 -9.82 -13.69 16.48
C ASN A 5 -9.01 -12.42 16.20
N VAL A 6 -9.07 -11.45 17.11
CA VAL A 6 -8.28 -10.20 17.05
C VAL A 6 -6.81 -10.48 16.72
N TRP A 7 -6.31 -11.64 17.17
CA TRP A 7 -5.01 -12.19 16.81
C TRP A 7 -4.75 -12.31 15.30
N GLY A 8 -5.70 -12.84 14.52
CA GLY A 8 -5.56 -12.98 13.06
C GLY A 8 -5.53 -11.64 12.34
N ALA A 9 -6.30 -10.66 12.82
CA ALA A 9 -6.28 -9.30 12.28
C ALA A 9 -4.94 -8.61 12.57
N ILE A 10 -4.43 -8.72 13.81
CA ILE A 10 -3.11 -8.19 14.19
C ILE A 10 -2.01 -8.82 13.33
N GLN A 11 -2.01 -10.14 13.17
CA GLN A 11 -1.01 -10.84 12.35
C GLN A 11 -1.04 -10.37 10.90
N THR A 12 -2.22 -10.16 10.32
CA THR A 12 -2.37 -9.66 8.95
C THR A 12 -1.80 -8.25 8.81
N ILE A 13 -2.08 -7.36 9.76
CA ILE A 13 -1.53 -5.99 9.79
C ILE A 13 -0.01 -6.02 9.93
N LEU A 14 0.53 -6.84 10.86
CA LEU A 14 1.97 -6.92 11.11
C LEU A 14 2.74 -7.44 9.89
N ILE A 15 2.21 -8.46 9.20
CA ILE A 15 2.84 -9.01 7.98
C ILE A 15 2.80 -7.98 6.85
N ALA A 16 1.65 -7.33 6.63
CA ALA A 16 1.53 -6.31 5.59
C ALA A 16 2.47 -5.13 5.84
N ASP A 17 2.53 -4.66 7.09
CA ASP A 17 3.43 -3.59 7.50
C ASP A 17 4.90 -4.03 7.39
N ALA A 18 5.28 -5.24 7.79
CA ALA A 18 6.67 -5.71 7.65
C ALA A 18 7.12 -5.79 6.17
N VAL A 19 6.27 -6.31 5.28
CA VAL A 19 6.58 -6.42 3.84
C VAL A 19 6.68 -5.04 3.19
N MET A 20 5.78 -4.11 3.55
CA MET A 20 5.79 -2.75 3.01
C MET A 20 6.86 -1.87 3.64
N SER A 21 7.09 -2.02 4.94
CA SER A 21 8.01 -1.20 5.72
C SER A 21 9.46 -1.64 5.57
N LEU A 22 9.76 -2.84 5.06
CA LEU A 22 11.13 -3.21 4.74
C LEU A 22 11.74 -2.18 3.79
N ASP A 23 11.03 -1.84 2.72
CA ASP A 23 11.46 -0.87 1.72
C ASP A 23 11.53 0.55 2.33
N ASN A 24 10.54 0.91 3.15
CA ASN A 24 10.52 2.21 3.83
C ASN A 24 11.64 2.37 4.87
N VAL A 25 11.99 1.29 5.59
CA VAL A 25 13.08 1.27 6.58
C VAL A 25 14.43 1.30 5.88
N VAL A 26 14.59 0.61 4.75
CA VAL A 26 15.83 0.69 3.94
C VAL A 26 16.04 2.12 3.42
N ALA A 27 14.98 2.82 3.00
CA ALA A 27 15.07 4.23 2.62
C ALA A 27 15.49 5.13 3.79
N ILE A 28 14.91 4.93 4.99
CA ILE A 28 15.32 5.65 6.21
C ILE A 28 16.77 5.33 6.57
N ALA A 29 17.20 4.06 6.43
CA ALA A 29 18.56 3.63 6.69
C ALA A 29 19.58 4.27 5.74
N ALA A 30 19.22 4.38 4.45
CA ALA A 30 20.01 5.10 3.46
C ALA A 30 20.15 6.58 3.81
N ALA A 31 19.05 7.25 4.19
CA ALA A 31 19.08 8.65 4.62
C ALA A 31 19.85 8.88 5.93
N ALA A 32 19.78 7.91 6.85
CA ALA A 32 20.44 7.95 8.15
C ALA A 32 21.94 7.66 8.11
N ASN A 33 22.52 7.34 6.94
CA ASN A 33 23.94 7.04 6.76
C ASN A 33 24.48 6.01 7.77
N GLY A 34 23.69 4.98 8.09
CA GLY A 34 24.08 3.92 9.03
C GLY A 34 23.93 4.27 10.52
N SER A 35 23.43 5.46 10.88
CA SER A 35 23.12 5.80 12.27
C SER A 35 21.89 5.04 12.76
N VAL A 36 22.13 3.95 13.51
CA VAL A 36 21.07 3.13 14.13
C VAL A 36 20.12 3.99 14.98
N LEU A 37 20.63 5.04 15.62
CA LEU A 37 19.83 5.98 16.41
C LEU A 37 18.79 6.71 15.54
N LEU A 38 19.19 7.25 14.39
CA LEU A 38 18.29 7.98 13.49
C LEU A 38 17.25 7.05 12.85
N ILE A 39 17.65 5.83 12.50
CA ILE A 39 16.74 4.80 11.95
C ILE A 39 15.68 4.43 12.99
N THR A 40 16.12 4.15 14.22
CA THR A 40 15.22 3.76 15.31
C THR A 40 14.26 4.89 15.66
N LEU A 41 14.73 6.14 15.72
CA LEU A 41 13.88 7.31 15.92
C LEU A 41 12.85 7.47 14.80
N GLY A 42 13.27 7.35 13.53
CA GLY A 42 12.37 7.42 12.38
C GLY A 42 11.26 6.38 12.44
N LEU A 43 11.61 5.12 12.77
CA LEU A 43 10.65 4.03 12.88
C LEU A 43 9.68 4.22 14.05
N VAL A 44 10.20 4.56 15.24
CA VAL A 44 9.39 4.77 16.45
C VAL A 44 8.41 5.92 16.30
N ILE A 45 8.80 7.00 15.59
CA ILE A 45 7.91 8.13 15.32
C ILE A 45 6.89 7.80 14.22
N SER A 46 7.28 6.99 13.22
CA SER A 46 6.41 6.64 12.08
C SER A 46 5.20 5.81 12.48
N ILE A 47 5.38 4.79 13.34
CA ILE A 47 4.27 3.88 13.71
C ILE A 47 3.09 4.62 14.36
N PRO A 48 3.28 5.45 15.41
CA PRO A 48 2.19 6.25 15.97
C PRO A 48 1.57 7.20 14.95
N LEU A 49 2.40 7.85 14.11
CA LEU A 49 1.92 8.76 13.09
C LEU A 49 0.98 8.05 12.10
N ILE A 50 1.32 6.83 11.67
CA ILE A 50 0.48 6.02 10.79
C ILE A 50 -0.79 5.56 11.52
N VAL A 51 -0.68 5.07 12.75
CA VAL A 51 -1.84 4.59 13.53
C VAL A 51 -2.85 5.72 13.76
N PHE A 52 -2.40 6.89 14.22
CA PHE A 52 -3.29 8.04 14.44
C PHE A 52 -3.72 8.72 13.13
N GLY A 53 -2.80 8.85 12.18
CA GLY A 53 -3.05 9.45 10.86
C GLY A 53 -4.00 8.63 10.00
N SER A 54 -4.04 7.30 10.18
CA SER A 54 -4.90 6.39 9.42
C SER A 54 -6.37 6.80 9.47
N GLN A 55 -6.87 7.31 10.62
CA GLN A 55 -8.26 7.75 10.69
C GLN A 55 -8.55 8.94 9.78
N LEU A 56 -7.62 9.89 9.69
CA LEU A 56 -7.74 11.02 8.78
C LEU A 56 -7.69 10.54 7.33
N VAL A 57 -6.69 9.72 6.99
CA VAL A 57 -6.52 9.16 5.64
C VAL A 57 -7.76 8.37 5.23
N LEU A 58 -8.26 7.48 6.09
CA LEU A 58 -9.46 6.68 5.83
C LEU A 58 -10.70 7.55 5.64
N ARG A 59 -10.88 8.64 6.43
CA ARG A 59 -11.98 9.59 6.18
C ARG A 59 -11.88 10.22 4.80
N VAL A 60 -10.68 10.62 4.39
CA VAL A 60 -10.44 11.21 3.07
C VAL A 60 -10.72 10.22 1.96
N LEU A 61 -10.22 8.98 2.07
CA LEU A 61 -10.47 7.92 1.08
C LEU A 61 -11.96 7.54 1.00
N ASN A 62 -12.66 7.48 2.13
CA ASN A 62 -14.11 7.24 2.16
C ASN A 62 -14.90 8.40 1.54
N ARG A 63 -14.42 9.63 1.70
CA ARG A 63 -15.05 10.83 1.13
C ARG A 63 -14.78 10.96 -0.38
N PHE A 64 -13.58 10.58 -0.81
CA PHE A 64 -13.13 10.66 -2.20
C PHE A 64 -12.56 9.30 -2.68
N PRO A 65 -13.43 8.32 -2.99
CA PRO A 65 -13.00 6.98 -3.41
C PRO A 65 -12.12 6.97 -4.67
N ILE A 66 -12.24 8.00 -5.51
CA ILE A 66 -11.40 8.19 -6.69
C ILE A 66 -9.89 8.22 -6.34
N LEU A 67 -9.53 8.63 -5.13
CA LEU A 67 -8.15 8.63 -4.65
C LEU A 67 -7.55 7.23 -4.57
N VAL A 68 -8.36 6.19 -4.37
CA VAL A 68 -7.87 4.80 -4.38
C VAL A 68 -7.45 4.39 -5.79
N ILE A 69 -8.24 4.77 -6.80
CA ILE A 69 -7.95 4.47 -8.20
C ILE A 69 -6.74 5.27 -8.67
N LEU A 70 -6.69 6.57 -8.36
CA LEU A 70 -5.56 7.43 -8.69
C LEU A 70 -4.27 6.98 -7.97
N GLY A 71 -4.38 6.62 -6.69
CA GLY A 71 -3.27 6.09 -5.90
C GLY A 71 -2.74 4.78 -6.47
N GLY A 72 -3.63 3.84 -6.84
CA GLY A 72 -3.26 2.60 -7.52
C GLY A 72 -2.56 2.83 -8.85
N GLY A 73 -3.08 3.76 -9.66
CA GLY A 73 -2.43 4.17 -10.92
C GLY A 73 -1.04 4.75 -10.71
N LEU A 74 -0.88 5.62 -9.71
CA LEU A 74 0.42 6.20 -9.35
C LEU A 74 1.41 5.13 -8.87
N LEU A 75 0.96 4.16 -8.08
CA LEU A 75 1.80 3.03 -7.66
C LEU A 75 2.22 2.18 -8.87
N GLY A 76 1.32 1.91 -9.82
CA GLY A 76 1.67 1.23 -11.07
C GLY A 76 2.67 2.02 -11.93
N TRP A 77 2.52 3.35 -11.97
CA TRP A 77 3.45 4.25 -12.65
C TRP A 77 4.86 4.19 -12.05
N ILE A 78 4.97 4.27 -10.72
CA ILE A 78 6.24 4.17 -9.99
C ILE A 78 6.85 2.77 -10.17
N ALA A 79 6.04 1.71 -10.11
CA ALA A 79 6.52 0.35 -10.34
C ALA A 79 7.13 0.20 -11.75
N GLY A 80 6.52 0.81 -12.77
CA GLY A 80 7.06 0.81 -14.13
C GLY A 80 8.40 1.52 -14.23
N GLU A 81 8.55 2.63 -13.52
CA GLU A 81 9.83 3.35 -13.41
C GLU A 81 10.90 2.49 -12.71
N ILE A 82 10.59 1.91 -11.55
CA ILE A 82 11.55 1.10 -10.79
C ILE A 82 12.04 -0.11 -11.61
N ILE A 83 11.14 -0.79 -12.32
CA ILE A 83 11.50 -1.96 -13.13
C ILE A 83 12.42 -1.57 -14.30
N VAL A 84 12.07 -0.50 -15.00
CA VAL A 84 12.78 -0.12 -16.24
C VAL A 84 14.11 0.55 -15.93
N SER A 85 14.18 1.29 -14.83
CA SER A 85 15.42 1.92 -14.32
C SER A 85 16.37 0.93 -13.62
N ASP A 86 16.00 -0.35 -13.47
CA ASP A 86 16.88 -1.35 -12.86
C ASP A 86 18.07 -1.66 -13.79
N PRO A 87 19.34 -1.55 -13.32
CA PRO A 87 20.53 -1.90 -14.09
C PRO A 87 20.51 -3.32 -14.68
N ALA A 88 19.86 -4.28 -14.01
CA ALA A 88 19.71 -5.65 -14.50
C ALA A 88 18.82 -5.76 -15.75
N VAL A 89 17.91 -4.81 -15.95
CA VAL A 89 17.04 -4.73 -17.14
C VAL A 89 17.77 -4.01 -18.27
N LEU A 90 18.43 -2.89 -17.97
CA LEU A 90 19.22 -2.10 -18.91
C LEU A 90 20.36 -2.90 -19.55
N THR A 91 20.99 -3.79 -18.80
CA THR A 91 22.10 -4.63 -19.29
C THR A 91 21.66 -5.77 -20.21
N ARG A 92 20.40 -6.22 -20.14
CA ARG A 92 19.88 -7.34 -20.96
C ARG A 92 19.13 -6.88 -22.21
N LEU A 93 18.63 -5.65 -22.23
CA LEU A 93 17.89 -5.09 -23.36
C LEU A 93 18.35 -3.64 -23.58
N PRO A 94 19.22 -3.35 -24.56
CA PRO A 94 19.49 -1.97 -24.96
C PRO A 94 18.27 -1.42 -25.71
N TYR A 95 17.45 -0.64 -25.03
CA TYR A 95 16.23 -0.02 -25.57
C TYR A 95 16.32 1.51 -25.52
N ASP A 96 15.47 2.21 -26.28
CA ASP A 96 15.37 3.67 -26.23
C ASP A 96 14.83 4.14 -24.88
N GLU A 97 15.71 4.71 -24.06
CA GLU A 97 15.48 5.00 -22.65
C GLU A 97 14.19 5.81 -22.41
N HIS A 98 13.94 6.84 -23.21
CA HIS A 98 12.86 7.78 -22.94
C HIS A 98 11.47 7.23 -23.30
N LEU A 99 11.34 6.63 -24.50
CA LEU A 99 10.06 6.10 -24.98
C LEU A 99 9.65 4.85 -24.21
N VAL A 100 10.58 3.94 -23.97
CA VAL A 100 10.28 2.68 -23.27
C VAL A 100 9.92 2.94 -21.81
N THR A 101 10.61 3.87 -21.15
CA THR A 101 10.28 4.27 -19.77
C THR A 101 8.88 4.89 -19.68
N GLN A 102 8.54 5.83 -20.57
CA GLN A 102 7.20 6.44 -20.56
C GLN A 102 6.10 5.42 -20.85
N VAL A 103 6.31 4.56 -21.84
CA VAL A 103 5.36 3.50 -22.21
C VAL A 103 5.18 2.51 -21.07
N ALA A 104 6.26 2.08 -20.41
CA ALA A 104 6.19 1.14 -19.30
C ALA A 104 5.49 1.73 -18.06
N ARG A 105 5.79 2.98 -17.71
CA ARG A 105 5.11 3.70 -16.62
C ARG A 105 3.61 3.81 -16.88
N ALA A 106 3.23 4.25 -18.08
CA ALA A 106 1.83 4.36 -18.48
C ALA A 106 1.14 2.98 -18.53
N ALA A 107 1.81 1.97 -19.11
CA ALA A 107 1.27 0.62 -19.23
C ALA A 107 1.02 -0.01 -17.87
N LEU A 108 1.98 0.03 -16.93
CA LEU A 108 1.78 -0.54 -15.60
C LEU A 108 0.76 0.24 -14.78
N ALA A 109 0.69 1.57 -14.91
CA ALA A 109 -0.39 2.35 -14.30
C ALA A 109 -1.78 1.90 -14.79
N VAL A 110 -1.94 1.74 -16.10
CA VAL A 110 -3.19 1.26 -16.72
C VAL A 110 -3.50 -0.17 -16.29
N VAL A 111 -2.52 -1.06 -16.28
CA VAL A 111 -2.69 -2.46 -15.83
C VAL A 111 -3.17 -2.50 -14.38
N VAL A 112 -2.55 -1.75 -13.48
CA VAL A 112 -2.95 -1.73 -12.06
C VAL A 112 -4.39 -1.20 -11.91
N ILE A 113 -4.74 -0.12 -12.61
CA ILE A 113 -6.11 0.41 -12.59
C ILE A 113 -7.11 -0.61 -13.17
N ALA A 114 -6.80 -1.22 -14.31
CA ALA A 114 -7.69 -2.17 -14.99
C ALA A 114 -7.92 -3.43 -14.14
N VAL A 115 -6.85 -4.00 -13.59
CA VAL A 115 -6.94 -5.15 -12.67
C VAL A 115 -7.69 -4.77 -11.40
N GLY A 116 -7.39 -3.60 -10.81
CA GLY A 116 -8.09 -3.09 -9.63
C GLY A 116 -9.60 -2.95 -9.85
N MET A 117 -10.01 -2.37 -10.98
CA MET A 117 -11.43 -2.26 -11.34
C MET A 117 -12.08 -3.62 -11.61
N PHE A 118 -11.38 -4.53 -12.30
CA PHE A 118 -11.88 -5.87 -12.60
C PHE A 118 -12.06 -6.74 -11.34
N MET A 119 -11.18 -6.57 -10.35
CA MET A 119 -11.29 -7.24 -9.05
C MET A 119 -12.35 -6.58 -8.17
N SER A 120 -12.45 -5.25 -8.18
CA SER A 120 -13.48 -4.53 -7.42
C SER A 120 -14.89 -4.89 -7.85
N GLY A 121 -15.12 -5.17 -9.14
CA GLY A 121 -16.41 -5.68 -9.64
C GLY A 121 -16.79 -7.08 -9.14
N ARG A 122 -15.86 -7.82 -8.53
CA ARG A 122 -16.11 -9.16 -7.94
C ARG A 122 -16.35 -9.13 -6.44
N THR A 123 -15.94 -8.07 -5.75
CA THR A 123 -16.18 -7.91 -4.32
C THR A 123 -17.55 -7.27 -4.15
N GLY A 124 -18.59 -8.11 -4.01
CA GLY A 124 -19.90 -7.65 -3.55
C GLY A 124 -19.69 -6.76 -2.32
N ALA A 125 -20.30 -5.57 -2.34
CA ALA A 125 -20.12 -4.52 -1.35
C ALA A 125 -19.94 -5.11 0.06
N PRO A 126 -18.89 -4.73 0.83
CA PRO A 126 -18.82 -5.08 2.24
C PRO A 126 -20.09 -4.52 2.88
N GLY A 127 -21.04 -5.41 3.15
CA GLY A 127 -22.12 -5.13 4.07
C GLY A 127 -21.44 -4.59 5.30
N ARG A 128 -21.77 -3.35 5.67
CA ARG A 128 -21.37 -2.82 6.95
C ARG A 128 -22.03 -3.76 7.95
N ASP A 129 -21.28 -4.73 8.45
CA ASP A 129 -21.65 -5.48 9.63
C ASP A 129 -21.64 -4.45 10.75
N VAL A 130 -22.78 -3.78 10.89
CA VAL A 130 -23.11 -2.96 12.04
C VAL A 130 -23.05 -3.95 13.19
N VAL A 131 -21.96 -3.87 13.97
CA VAL A 131 -21.90 -4.53 15.26
C VAL A 131 -23.03 -3.93 16.07
N ASP A 132 -24.15 -4.61 16.08
CA ASP A 132 -25.34 -4.21 16.81
C ASP A 132 -25.01 -4.36 18.30
N LEU A 133 -24.90 -3.22 18.98
CA LEU A 133 -24.60 -3.12 20.41
C LEU A 133 -25.89 -3.09 21.22
N THR A 134 -27.04 -3.45 20.64
CA THR A 134 -28.22 -3.72 21.46
C THR A 134 -27.93 -4.96 22.31
N PRO A 135 -27.97 -4.84 23.65
CA PRO A 135 -28.05 -6.01 24.51
C PRO A 135 -29.46 -6.57 24.32
N GLU A 136 -29.67 -7.36 23.26
CA GLU A 136 -30.84 -8.22 23.19
C GLU A 136 -30.64 -9.37 24.17
N ASP A 137 -31.54 -9.40 25.16
CA ASP A 137 -31.94 -10.56 25.94
C ASP A 137 -30.85 -11.33 26.69
N GLN A 138 -30.48 -10.79 27.85
CA GLN A 138 -30.28 -11.62 29.04
C GLN A 138 -31.44 -11.39 30.02
N LYS A 139 -32.54 -12.10 29.77
CA LYS A 139 -33.50 -12.50 30.80
C LYS A 139 -33.42 -14.00 30.99
#